data_AF-A0A1J3HVC9-F1
#
_entry.id   AF-A0A1J3HVC9-F1
#
_cell.length_a   1.000
_cell.length_b   1.000
_cell.length_c   1.000
_cell.angle_alpha   90.00
_cell.angle_beta   90.00
_cell.angle_gamma   90.00
#
_symmetry.space_group_name_H-M   'P 1'
#
loop_
_entity.id
_entity.type
_entity.pdbx_description
1 polymer ?
#
loop_
_entity_poly.entity_id
_entity_poly.type
_entity_poly.pdbx_seq_one_letter_code
_entity_poly.pdbx_strand_id
1 'polypeptide(L)'
;LVANNGDDISVKKDRVRSTIAQVEKDPYAQKVVLRLETAPLVSRDGNKGKGIVFDFESADKAKEMVSESKFMEGSLLAGKLSSGIFGTEDLRTRLDSLKEQKAARAVTGGFT
;
A
#
# COMPACT_ATOMS: atom_id res chain seq x y z
N LEU A 1 52.77 11.68 21.28
CA LEU A 1 52.84 11.90 22.74
C LEU A 1 52.89 10.55 23.44
N VAL A 2 54.07 10.08 23.84
CA VAL A 2 54.21 8.99 24.82
C VAL A 2 54.80 9.66 26.04
N ALA A 3 54.06 9.66 27.15
CA ALA A 3 54.46 10.38 28.35
C ALA A 3 55.82 9.86 28.85
N ASN A 4 56.71 10.79 29.21
CA ASN A 4 58.07 10.44 29.64
C ASN A 4 58.08 10.10 31.14
N ASN A 5 57.38 9.03 31.50
CA ASN A 5 57.17 8.60 32.88
C ASN A 5 58.35 7.80 33.45
N GLY A 6 59.52 7.81 32.80
CA GLY A 6 60.66 6.95 33.16
C GLY A 6 60.54 5.48 32.72
N ASP A 7 59.36 5.04 32.27
CA ASP A 7 59.16 3.67 31.78
C ASP A 7 59.96 3.37 30.50
N ASP A 8 60.46 2.13 30.42
CA ASP A 8 61.11 1.59 29.23
C ASP A 8 60.20 1.62 28.00
N ILE A 9 60.82 1.81 26.83
CA ILE A 9 60.12 1.88 25.55
C ILE A 9 59.39 0.56 25.24
N SER A 10 59.91 -0.58 25.70
CA SER A 10 59.27 -1.90 25.57
C SER A 10 57.91 -1.93 26.28
N VAL A 11 57.86 -1.50 27.54
CA VAL A 11 56.63 -1.44 28.34
C VAL A 11 55.60 -0.51 27.70
N LYS A 12 56.05 0.62 27.15
CA LYS A 12 55.18 1.56 26.42
C LYS A 12 54.56 0.92 25.17
N LYS A 13 55.35 0.16 24.40
CA LYS A 13 54.84 -0.56 23.21
C LYS A 13 53.79 -1.60 23.59
N ASP A 14 54.01 -2.35 24.66
CA ASP A 14 53.07 -3.39 25.09
C ASP A 14 51.75 -2.79 25.61
N ARG A 15 51.81 -1.66 26.32
CA ARG A 15 50.61 -0.91 26.70
C ARG A 15 49.83 -0.44 25.48
N VAL A 16 50.51 0.15 24.50
CA VAL A 16 49.86 0.61 23.26
C VAL A 16 49.20 -0.56 22.52
N ARG A 17 49.89 -1.70 22.39
CA ARG A 17 49.33 -2.92 21.79
C ARG A 17 48.08 -3.40 22.53
N SER A 18 48.14 -3.42 23.87
CA SER A 18 47.00 -3.83 24.70
C SER A 18 45.79 -2.89 24.51
N THR A 19 46.02 -1.58 24.51
CA THR A 19 44.97 -0.59 24.28
C THR A 19 44.35 -0.73 22.89
N ILE A 20 45.16 -0.92 21.84
CA ILE A 20 44.65 -1.14 20.48
C ILE A 20 43.79 -2.41 20.43
N ALA A 21 44.26 -3.52 21.01
CA ALA A 21 43.53 -4.78 21.02
C ALA A 21 42.20 -4.71 21.80
N GLN A 22 42.08 -3.81 22.78
CA GLN A 22 40.82 -3.55 23.47
C GLN A 22 39.86 -2.73 22.58
N VAL A 23 40.37 -1.70 21.91
CA VAL A 23 39.59 -0.82 21.03
C VAL A 23 39.08 -1.56 19.79
N GLU A 24 39.83 -2.53 19.26
CA GLU A 24 39.41 -3.35 18.11
C GLU A 24 38.19 -4.23 18.37
N LYS A 25 37.90 -4.57 19.64
CA LYS A 25 36.75 -5.42 19.99
C LYS A 25 35.42 -4.68 19.89
N ASP A 26 35.43 -3.36 20.03
CA ASP A 26 34.23 -2.54 19.97
C ASP A 26 34.14 -1.79 18.62
N PRO A 27 33.13 -2.08 17.77
CA PRO A 27 32.98 -1.41 16.48
C PRO A 27 32.73 0.11 16.61
N TYR A 28 32.18 0.58 17.73
CA TYR A 28 32.03 2.01 17.98
C TYR A 28 33.40 2.66 18.25
N ALA A 29 34.15 2.14 19.23
CA ALA A 29 35.49 2.63 19.55
C ALA A 29 36.46 2.51 18.35
N GLN A 30 36.36 1.45 17.55
CA GLN A 30 37.14 1.31 16.32
C GLN A 30 36.92 2.48 15.36
N LYS A 31 35.67 2.88 15.11
CA LYS A 31 35.36 4.00 14.21
C LYS A 31 35.86 5.33 14.76
N VAL A 32 35.59 5.60 16.04
CA VAL A 32 35.90 6.91 16.63
C VAL A 32 37.39 7.06 16.94
N VAL A 33 38.04 6.02 17.47
CA VAL A 33 39.42 6.10 17.97
C VAL A 33 40.45 5.67 16.93
N LEU A 34 40.20 4.59 16.17
CA LEU A 34 41.18 4.10 15.18
C LEU A 34 41.01 4.75 13.81
N ARG A 35 39.76 4.99 13.37
CA ARG A 35 39.47 5.63 12.07
C ARG A 35 39.28 7.14 12.15
N LEU A 36 39.19 7.70 13.36
CA LEU A 36 38.94 9.13 13.60
C LEU A 36 37.68 9.65 12.89
N GLU A 37 36.69 8.77 12.69
CA GLU A 37 35.39 9.13 12.16
C GLU A 37 34.59 9.88 13.23
N THR A 38 33.69 10.78 12.82
CA THR A 38 32.72 11.39 13.73
C THR A 38 31.89 10.33 14.43
N ALA A 39 31.70 10.51 15.74
CA ALA A 39 30.87 9.62 16.56
C ALA A 39 29.48 9.46 15.93
N PRO A 40 29.02 8.22 15.70
CA PRO A 40 27.73 7.98 15.08
C PRO A 40 26.62 8.54 15.97
N LEU A 41 25.78 9.40 15.37
CA LEU A 41 24.62 9.98 16.02
C LEU A 41 23.47 8.99 15.99
N VAL A 42 23.24 8.29 17.10
CA VAL A 42 22.10 7.38 17.24
C VAL A 42 20.88 8.18 17.70
N SER A 43 19.96 8.46 16.78
CA SER A 43 18.64 9.01 17.12
C SER A 43 17.68 7.88 17.47
N ARG A 44 17.03 7.95 18.63
CA ARG A 44 15.91 7.07 18.99
C ARG A 44 14.58 7.55 18.41
N ASP A 45 14.52 8.82 18.04
CA ASP A 45 13.38 9.40 17.37
C ASP A 45 13.52 9.12 15.86
N GLY A 46 12.69 8.19 15.38
CA GLY A 46 12.65 7.77 13.98
C GLY A 46 12.06 8.82 13.03
N ASN A 47 11.33 9.81 13.58
CA ASN A 47 10.69 10.89 12.83
C ASN A 47 11.53 12.18 12.83
N LYS A 48 12.62 12.22 13.60
CA LYS A 48 13.50 13.39 13.70
C LYS A 48 14.02 13.82 12.33
N GLY A 49 13.60 15.01 11.91
CA GLY A 49 14.02 15.62 10.64
C GLY A 49 13.34 15.07 9.37
N LYS A 50 12.39 14.14 9.49
CA LYS A 50 11.71 13.54 8.33
C LYS A 50 10.43 14.28 7.89
N GLY A 51 10.00 15.30 8.64
CA GLY A 51 8.70 15.93 8.42
C GLY A 51 7.56 14.93 8.59
N ILE A 52 6.34 15.32 8.22
CA ILE A 52 5.19 14.41 8.18
C ILE A 52 5.39 13.49 6.97
N VAL A 53 5.83 12.24 7.19
CA VAL A 53 6.07 11.28 6.09
C VAL A 53 4.76 10.69 5.57
N PHE A 54 3.81 10.44 6.48
CA PHE A 54 2.46 9.98 6.17
C PHE A 54 1.48 10.53 7.20
N ASP A 55 0.37 11.08 6.73
CA ASP A 55 -0.76 11.52 7.55
C ASP A 55 -1.94 10.56 7.35
N PHE A 56 -2.21 9.73 8.36
CA PHE A 56 -3.32 8.78 8.34
C PHE A 56 -4.68 9.48 8.51
N GLU A 57 -4.74 10.66 9.14
CA GLU A 57 -6.00 11.40 9.31
C GLU A 57 -6.55 11.90 7.96
N SER A 58 -5.66 12.23 7.04
CA SER A 58 -6.01 12.61 5.67
C SER A 58 -6.38 11.41 4.79
N ALA A 59 -5.84 10.22 5.09
CA ALA A 59 -6.17 8.99 4.36
C ALA A 59 -7.59 8.48 4.67
N ASP A 60 -8.06 8.64 5.92
CA ASP A 60 -9.42 8.26 6.30
C ASP A 60 -10.48 9.16 5.63
N LYS A 61 -10.19 10.45 5.45
CA LYS A 61 -11.07 11.40 4.73
C LYS A 61 -11.21 11.06 3.24
N ALA A 62 -10.18 10.46 2.63
CA ALA A 62 -10.24 10.00 1.24
C ALA A 62 -11.16 8.77 1.06
N LYS A 63 -11.45 8.03 2.13
CA LYS A 63 -12.29 6.83 2.10
C LYS A 63 -13.79 7.16 2.10
N GLU A 64 -14.17 8.35 2.55
CA GLU A 64 -15.57 8.78 2.67
C GLU A 64 -16.17 9.30 1.34
N MET A 65 -15.34 9.66 0.35
CA MET A 65 -15.81 10.08 -0.99
C MET A 65 -16.08 8.92 -1.96
N VAL A 66 -15.95 7.67 -1.53
CA VAL A 66 -16.45 6.51 -2.28
C VAL A 66 -17.73 6.06 -1.61
N SER A 67 -18.80 6.86 -1.75
CA SER A 67 -20.15 6.35 -1.57
C SER A 67 -20.30 5.18 -2.55
N GLU A 68 -20.30 3.97 -2.00
CA GLU A 68 -20.17 2.71 -2.71
C GLU A 68 -21.44 2.34 -3.48
N SER A 69 -22.05 3.26 -4.22
CA SER A 69 -22.94 2.92 -5.31
C SER A 69 -22.05 2.53 -6.49
N LYS A 70 -21.65 1.25 -6.52
CA LYS A 70 -21.07 0.60 -7.70
C LYS A 70 -21.89 1.05 -8.90
N PHE A 71 -21.26 1.48 -9.99
CA PHE A 71 -21.91 2.11 -11.15
C PHE A 71 -23.17 1.38 -11.66
N MET A 72 -23.25 0.06 -11.45
CA MET A 72 -24.42 -0.79 -11.76
C MET A 72 -25.60 -0.63 -10.80
N GLU A 73 -25.36 -0.46 -9.50
CA GLU A 73 -26.41 -0.32 -8.49
C GLU A 73 -27.14 1.03 -8.61
N GLY A 74 -26.38 2.09 -8.89
CA GLY A 74 -26.94 3.42 -9.16
C GLY A 74 -27.80 3.46 -10.43
N SER A 75 -27.43 2.74 -11.49
CA SER A 75 -28.21 2.67 -12.72
C SER A 75 -29.46 1.80 -12.59
N LEU A 76 -29.44 0.75 -11.77
CA LEU A 76 -30.61 -0.07 -11.45
C LEU A 76 -31.64 0.71 -10.60
N LEU A 77 -31.19 1.51 -9.63
CA LEU A 77 -32.06 2.36 -8.83
C LEU A 77 -32.63 3.53 -9.65
N ALA A 78 -31.83 4.15 -10.52
CA ALA A 78 -32.27 5.22 -11.41
C ALA A 78 -33.16 4.72 -12.56
N GLY A 79 -32.97 3.48 -13.00
CA GLY A 79 -33.72 2.81 -14.06
C GLY A 79 -35.11 2.32 -13.66
N LYS A 80 -35.64 2.76 -12.53
CA LYS A 80 -36.97 2.42 -12.03
C LYS A 80 -38.07 3.18 -12.78
N LEU A 81 -38.12 3.04 -14.11
CA LEU A 81 -39.19 3.50 -14.98
C LEU A 81 -39.48 2.45 -16.06
N SER A 82 -40.70 1.90 -15.98
CA SER A 82 -41.47 1.18 -16.99
C SER A 82 -40.94 -0.14 -17.58
N SER A 83 -41.04 -1.22 -16.80
CA SER A 83 -41.59 -2.46 -17.35
C SER A 83 -42.44 -3.13 -16.29
N GLY A 84 -43.71 -2.72 -16.25
CA GLY A 84 -44.69 -3.35 -15.40
C GLY A 84 -44.81 -4.84 -15.71
N ILE A 85 -44.94 -5.62 -14.63
CA ILE A 85 -45.79 -6.80 -14.53
C ILE A 85 -45.55 -7.85 -15.61
N PHE A 86 -44.45 -8.60 -15.55
CA PHE A 86 -44.46 -9.94 -16.13
C PHE A 86 -43.72 -10.88 -15.18
N GLY A 87 -44.48 -11.81 -14.59
CA GLY A 87 -43.95 -12.91 -13.79
C GLY A 87 -43.14 -13.87 -14.64
N THR A 88 -43.05 -15.12 -14.18
CA THR A 88 -42.22 -16.21 -14.71
C THR A 88 -42.64 -16.71 -16.11
N GLU A 89 -42.90 -15.80 -17.04
CA GLU A 89 -43.10 -16.12 -18.46
C GLU A 89 -41.72 -16.15 -19.12
N ASP A 90 -41.24 -17.36 -19.35
CA ASP A 90 -39.97 -17.62 -20.00
C ASP A 90 -39.95 -16.91 -21.37
N LEU A 91 -38.82 -16.32 -21.78
CA LEU A 91 -38.71 -15.60 -23.06
C LEU A 91 -39.18 -16.44 -24.27
N ARG A 92 -39.19 -17.77 -24.09
CA ARG A 92 -39.71 -18.77 -25.02
C ARG A 92 -41.21 -18.65 -25.27
N THR A 93 -42.06 -18.52 -24.24
CA THR A 93 -43.52 -18.39 -24.44
C THR A 93 -43.87 -17.12 -25.22
N ARG A 94 -43.14 -16.02 -25.01
CA ARG A 94 -43.30 -14.81 -25.81
C ARG A 94 -42.91 -15.01 -27.27
N LEU A 95 -41.82 -15.71 -27.54
CA LEU A 95 -41.38 -15.94 -28.92
C LEU A 95 -42.39 -16.78 -29.69
N ASP A 96 -42.96 -17.80 -29.04
CA ASP A 96 -43.95 -18.67 -29.65
C ASP A 96 -45.30 -17.94 -29.87
N SER A 97 -45.73 -17.12 -28.91
CA SER A 97 -46.92 -16.27 -29.08
C SER A 97 -46.77 -15.26 -30.23
N LEU A 98 -45.59 -14.64 -30.40
CA LEU A 98 -45.33 -13.72 -31.51
C LEU A 98 -45.32 -14.45 -32.87
N LYS A 99 -44.84 -15.69 -32.92
CA LYS A 99 -44.90 -16.51 -34.15
C LYS A 99 -46.34 -16.85 -34.51
N GLU A 100 -47.18 -17.19 -33.54
CA GLU A 100 -48.60 -17.45 -33.77
C GLU A 100 -49.34 -16.22 -34.28
N GLN A 101 -49.10 -15.05 -33.68
CA GLN A 101 -49.68 -13.78 -34.15
C GLN A 101 -49.22 -13.43 -35.58
N LYS A 102 -47.95 -13.69 -35.91
CA LYS A 102 -47.42 -13.49 -37.27
C LYS A 102 -48.05 -14.47 -38.27
N ALA A 103 -48.25 -15.72 -37.87
CA ALA A 103 -48.90 -16.73 -38.71
C ALA A 103 -50.39 -16.42 -38.95
N ALA A 104 -51.11 -15.99 -37.91
CA ALA A 104 -52.51 -15.57 -38.03
C ALA A 104 -52.68 -14.37 -38.98
N ARG A 105 -51.74 -13.42 -38.96
CA ARG A 105 -51.74 -12.27 -39.88
C ARG A 105 -51.38 -12.61 -41.32
N ALA A 106 -50.65 -13.70 -41.54
CA ALA A 106 -50.35 -14.19 -42.89
C ALA A 106 -51.55 -14.91 -43.54
N VAL A 107 -52.44 -15.51 -42.73
CA VAL A 107 -53.63 -16.22 -43.21
C VAL A 107 -54.78 -15.28 -43.59
N THR A 108 -54.87 -14.09 -42.98
CA THR A 108 -55.93 -13.10 -43.28
C THR A 108 -55.60 -12.14 -44.43
N GLY A 109 -54.42 -12.27 -45.04
CA GLY A 109 -53.97 -11.43 -46.16
C GLY A 109 -54.26 -11.99 -47.56
N GLY A 110 -55.04 -13.08 -47.67
CA GLY A 110 -55.36 -13.73 -48.94
C GLY A 110 -56.83 -13.56 -49.35
N PHE A 111 -57.03 -13.02 -50.57
CA PHE A 111 -58.26 -13.04 -51.40
C PHE A 111 -59.31 -11.94 -51.16
N THR A 112 -59.37 -10.94 -52.05
CA THR A 112 -60.31 -10.80 -53.19
C THR A 112 -59.74 -9.78 -54.18
#